data_AF-A0AAP0GR79-F1
#
_entry.id   AF-A0AAP0GR79-F1
#
_cell.length_a   1.000
_cell.length_b   1.000
_cell.length_c   1.000
_cell.angle_alpha   90.00
_cell.angle_beta   90.00
_cell.angle_gamma   90.00
#
_symmetry.space_group_name_H-M   'P 1'
#
loop_
_entity.id
_entity.type
_entity.pdbx_description
1 polymer ?
#
loop_
_entity_poly.entity_id
_entity_poly.type
_entity_poly.pdbx_seq_one_letter_code
_entity_poly.pdbx_strand_id
1 'polypeptide(L)'
;MLHETLLTILFQIPVALLVTQIKKEVDDDPVLLRFSEVLKLFHEFGHVVHYMCNRASHAKFSGLRLDSDFVEIPAQVLENWCYEASSMKLISGFHQDITKPLSDDVCKSLKRWRCSFSALKLKQEILYCLFDQIIHSTENVDIIGLFKHLHPKVMLGLPMLEGTNPASSFPSSAIGCEAACYSHIWSQVFAADIYASKFSDDIFNQHTGMQFRNKVLAPGGSKEPIELLSDFLGREPSVQAFVDSKAQPLNNSSSFR
;
A
#
# COMPACT_ATOMS: atom_id res chain seq x y z
N MET A 1 40.17 -37.27 -5.33
CA MET A 1 39.82 -36.28 -6.38
C MET A 1 38.31 -36.13 -6.33
N LEU A 2 37.86 -35.06 -5.65
CA LEU A 2 36.59 -34.32 -5.80
C LEU A 2 35.31 -35.18 -5.84
N HIS A 3 34.50 -35.31 -4.78
CA HIS A 3 33.93 -34.29 -3.88
C HIS A 3 33.14 -33.19 -4.60
N GLU A 4 32.19 -33.56 -5.45
CA GLU A 4 31.03 -32.73 -5.81
C GLU A 4 29.75 -33.55 -5.66
N THR A 5 29.39 -33.76 -4.40
CA THR A 5 28.04 -34.18 -4.03
C THR A 5 27.09 -33.06 -4.45
N LEU A 6 26.17 -33.38 -5.37
CA LEU A 6 24.99 -32.60 -5.72
C LEU A 6 24.19 -32.25 -4.45
N LEU A 7 24.60 -31.20 -3.74
CA LEU A 7 23.74 -30.44 -2.85
C LEU A 7 22.92 -29.50 -3.72
N THR A 8 22.02 -30.07 -4.53
CA THR A 8 20.89 -29.31 -5.02
C THR A 8 20.06 -28.99 -3.77
N ILE A 9 20.28 -27.81 -3.19
CA ILE A 9 19.41 -27.28 -2.14
C ILE A 9 18.01 -27.29 -2.74
N LEU A 10 17.17 -28.24 -2.32
CA LEU A 10 15.77 -28.31 -2.71
C LEU A 10 15.09 -27.10 -2.06
N PHE A 11 15.00 -26.00 -2.80
CA PHE A 11 14.17 -24.88 -2.41
C PHE A 11 12.72 -25.35 -2.32
N GLN A 12 12.10 -25.18 -1.15
CA GLN A 12 10.67 -25.38 -1.02
C GLN A 12 9.94 -24.37 -1.91
N ILE A 13 9.02 -24.85 -2.72
CA ILE A 13 8.20 -23.99 -3.58
C ILE A 13 7.26 -23.17 -2.69
N PRO A 14 7.25 -21.83 -2.80
CA PRO A 14 6.32 -21.00 -2.05
C PRO A 14 4.88 -21.26 -2.52
N VAL A 15 3.97 -21.38 -1.57
CA VAL A 15 2.52 -21.45 -1.80
C VAL A 15 1.86 -20.32 -1.03
N ALA A 16 1.08 -19.49 -1.73
CA ALA A 16 0.33 -18.38 -1.16
C ALA A 16 -1.17 -18.54 -1.47
N LEU A 17 -2.02 -18.15 -0.53
CA LEU A 17 -3.47 -18.13 -0.69
C LEU A 17 -3.96 -16.69 -0.56
N LEU A 18 -4.55 -16.14 -1.62
CA LEU A 18 -5.20 -14.84 -1.60
C LEU A 18 -6.68 -15.01 -1.29
N VAL A 19 -7.12 -14.43 -0.17
CA VAL A 19 -8.51 -14.50 0.30
C VAL A 19 -9.15 -13.13 0.15
N THR A 20 -10.28 -13.05 -0.56
CA THR A 20 -11.03 -11.80 -0.75
C THR A 20 -12.50 -11.98 -0.40
N GLN A 21 -13.14 -10.88 -0.02
CA GLN A 21 -14.58 -10.82 0.22
C GLN A 21 -15.25 -10.03 -0.91
N ILE A 22 -15.43 -10.71 -2.05
CA ILE A 22 -16.13 -10.17 -3.21
C ILE A 22 -17.55 -10.73 -3.20
N LYS A 23 -18.55 -9.92 -3.59
CA LYS A 23 -19.93 -10.39 -3.73
C LYS A 23 -19.99 -11.58 -4.70
N LYS A 24 -20.85 -12.55 -4.41
CA LYS A 24 -21.11 -13.66 -5.35
C LYS A 24 -22.14 -13.21 -6.38
N GLU A 25 -22.10 -13.84 -7.55
CA GLU A 25 -23.14 -13.69 -8.58
C GLU A 25 -24.51 -14.05 -8.00
N VAL A 26 -25.53 -13.30 -8.41
CA VAL A 26 -26.94 -13.56 -8.11
C VAL A 26 -27.67 -13.55 -9.45
N ASP A 27 -28.40 -14.62 -9.74
CA ASP A 27 -29.30 -14.73 -10.91
C ASP A 27 -28.66 -14.34 -12.26
N ASP A 28 -27.49 -14.91 -12.58
CA ASP A 28 -26.73 -14.73 -13.84
C ASP A 28 -26.19 -13.29 -14.11
N ASP A 29 -26.34 -12.35 -13.18
CA ASP A 29 -25.71 -11.03 -13.29
C ASP A 29 -24.23 -11.08 -12.88
N PRO A 30 -23.29 -10.61 -13.74
CA PRO A 30 -21.87 -10.65 -13.42
C PRO A 30 -21.53 -9.69 -12.29
N VAL A 31 -20.60 -10.11 -11.44
CA VAL A 31 -20.14 -9.30 -10.31
C VAL A 31 -19.28 -8.15 -10.82
N LEU A 32 -19.76 -6.93 -10.61
CA LEU A 32 -19.01 -5.71 -10.87
C LEU A 32 -18.23 -5.30 -9.62
N LEU A 33 -16.93 -5.09 -9.77
CA LEU A 33 -16.07 -4.59 -8.70
C LEU A 33 -16.09 -3.07 -8.66
N ARG A 34 -16.23 -2.50 -7.46
CA ARG A 34 -15.91 -1.10 -7.21
C ARG A 34 -14.42 -0.89 -7.34
N PHE A 35 -14.02 0.33 -7.69
CA PHE A 35 -12.60 0.68 -7.80
C PHE A 35 -11.82 0.40 -6.50
N SER A 36 -12.42 0.62 -5.33
CA SER A 36 -11.80 0.29 -4.04
C SER A 36 -11.55 -1.22 -3.86
N GLU A 37 -12.38 -2.07 -4.44
CA GLU A 37 -12.22 -3.54 -4.40
C GLU A 37 -11.11 -3.98 -5.36
N VAL A 38 -10.99 -3.34 -6.54
CA VAL A 38 -9.86 -3.54 -7.46
C VAL A 38 -8.55 -3.11 -6.82
N LEU A 39 -8.52 -1.93 -6.19
CA LEU A 39 -7.34 -1.43 -5.49
C LEU A 39 -6.91 -2.38 -4.37
N LYS A 40 -7.87 -2.86 -3.56
CA LYS A 40 -7.59 -3.86 -2.52
C LYS A 40 -7.07 -5.17 -3.12
N LEU A 41 -7.64 -5.64 -4.23
CA LEU A 41 -7.15 -6.86 -4.89
C LEU A 41 -5.70 -6.70 -5.36
N PHE A 42 -5.34 -5.55 -5.94
CA PHE A 42 -3.95 -5.26 -6.32
C PHE A 42 -3.01 -5.22 -5.12
N HIS A 43 -3.45 -4.62 -4.03
CA HIS A 43 -2.70 -4.60 -2.78
C HIS A 43 -2.41 -6.01 -2.27
N GLU A 44 -3.44 -6.85 -2.09
CA GLU A 44 -3.28 -8.23 -1.62
C GLU A 44 -2.48 -9.09 -2.61
N PHE A 45 -2.63 -8.85 -3.91
CA PHE A 45 -1.85 -9.55 -4.92
C PHE A 45 -0.37 -9.11 -4.89
N GLY A 46 -0.07 -7.88 -4.51
CA GLY A 46 1.30 -7.44 -4.26
C GLY A 46 2.00 -8.23 -3.17
N HIS A 47 1.29 -8.56 -2.09
CA HIS A 47 1.77 -9.47 -1.04
C HIS A 47 2.04 -10.88 -1.58
N VAL A 48 1.16 -11.39 -2.44
CA VAL A 48 1.39 -12.68 -3.13
C VAL A 48 2.64 -12.62 -3.99
N VAL A 49 2.81 -11.58 -4.80
CA VAL A 49 4.00 -11.41 -5.66
C VAL A 49 5.27 -11.35 -4.81
N HIS A 50 5.26 -10.62 -3.70
CA HIS A 50 6.39 -10.54 -2.77
C HIS A 50 6.70 -11.93 -2.19
N TYR A 51 5.70 -12.64 -1.68
CA TYR A 51 5.84 -14.00 -1.14
C TYR A 51 6.43 -14.97 -2.17
N MET A 52 5.93 -14.93 -3.41
CA MET A 52 6.38 -15.80 -4.50
C MET A 52 7.78 -15.44 -5.03
N CYS A 53 8.20 -14.19 -4.88
CA CYS A 53 9.52 -13.71 -5.31
C CYS A 53 10.62 -13.90 -4.26
N ASN A 54 10.28 -14.05 -2.98
CA ASN A 54 11.22 -14.27 -1.89
C ASN A 54 12.10 -15.52 -2.14
N ARG A 55 13.41 -15.41 -1.91
CA ARG A 55 14.43 -16.45 -2.11
C ARG A 55 15.35 -16.61 -0.88
N ALA A 56 14.92 -16.13 0.29
CA ALA A 56 15.70 -16.26 1.52
C ALA A 56 15.97 -17.73 1.87
N SER A 57 17.22 -18.05 2.21
CA SER A 57 17.65 -19.43 2.49
C SER A 57 17.12 -20.00 3.80
N HIS A 58 16.67 -19.14 4.73
CA HIS A 58 16.16 -19.54 6.03
C HIS A 58 14.67 -19.23 6.16
N ALA A 59 13.89 -20.20 6.63
CA ALA A 59 12.44 -20.08 6.77
C ALA A 59 12.00 -18.88 7.63
N LYS A 60 12.83 -18.45 8.60
CA LYS A 60 12.57 -17.26 9.42
C LYS A 60 12.45 -15.97 8.59
N PHE A 61 13.17 -15.89 7.47
CA PHE A 61 13.24 -14.71 6.58
C PHE A 61 12.47 -14.91 5.27
N SER A 62 11.82 -16.06 5.10
CA SER A 62 11.03 -16.41 3.92
C SER A 62 9.57 -15.97 4.07
N GLY A 63 8.88 -15.86 2.93
CA GLY A 63 7.51 -15.37 2.85
C GLY A 63 7.38 -13.88 3.23
N LEU A 64 6.36 -13.55 4.01
CA LEU A 64 6.07 -12.19 4.51
C LEU A 64 6.46 -12.00 5.99
N ARG A 65 7.41 -12.80 6.49
CA ARG A 65 8.00 -12.63 7.83
C ARG A 65 9.04 -11.51 7.80
N LEU A 66 8.54 -10.30 7.59
CA LEU A 66 9.29 -9.07 7.39
C LEU A 66 8.96 -8.10 8.50
N ASP A 67 9.74 -7.03 8.61
CA ASP A 67 9.39 -5.92 9.48
C ASP A 67 8.04 -5.32 9.04
N SER A 68 7.21 -5.00 10.01
CA SER A 68 5.82 -4.56 9.78
C SER A 68 5.75 -3.24 9.01
N ASP A 69 6.82 -2.44 9.01
CA ASP A 69 6.97 -1.18 8.30
C ASP A 69 7.58 -1.33 6.89
N PHE A 70 8.05 -2.55 6.54
CA PHE A 70 8.53 -2.90 5.20
C PHE A 70 7.52 -3.74 4.40
N VAL A 71 6.79 -4.65 5.05
CA VAL A 71 5.92 -5.65 4.38
C VAL A 71 4.90 -5.00 3.42
N GLU A 72 4.39 -3.82 3.77
CA GLU A 72 3.38 -3.09 3.02
C GLU A 72 3.94 -2.33 1.80
N ILE A 73 5.25 -2.03 1.78
CA ILE A 73 5.84 -1.17 0.74
C ILE A 73 5.61 -1.75 -0.66
N PRO A 74 5.89 -3.03 -0.95
CA PRO A 74 5.68 -3.55 -2.31
C PRO A 74 4.23 -3.55 -2.76
N ALA A 75 3.29 -3.87 -1.87
CA ALA A 75 1.86 -3.83 -2.17
C ALA A 75 1.42 -2.41 -2.52
N GLN A 76 1.82 -1.42 -1.72
CA GLN A 76 1.51 -0.01 -1.97
C GLN A 76 2.22 0.57 -3.20
N VAL A 77 3.40 0.07 -3.59
CA VAL A 77 4.01 0.41 -4.89
C VAL A 77 3.09 -0.05 -6.02
N LEU A 78 2.61 -1.31 -5.95
CA LEU A 78 1.79 -1.91 -7.00
C LEU A 78 0.38 -1.32 -7.10
N GLU A 79 -0.17 -0.75 -6.02
CA GLU A 79 -1.40 0.03 -6.06
C GLU A 79 -1.38 1.17 -7.09
N ASN A 80 -0.20 1.72 -7.40
CA ASN A 80 -0.07 2.79 -8.39
C ASN A 80 -0.53 2.36 -9.79
N TRP A 81 -0.44 1.07 -10.14
CA TRP A 81 -0.93 0.57 -11.43
C TRP A 81 -2.44 0.75 -11.58
N CYS A 82 -3.21 0.73 -10.49
CA CYS A 82 -4.65 1.01 -10.54
C CYS A 82 -4.99 2.45 -10.93
N TYR A 83 -4.01 3.36 -10.93
CA TYR A 83 -4.21 4.76 -11.28
C TYR A 83 -3.60 5.13 -12.63
N GLU A 84 -2.99 4.19 -13.34
CA GLU A 84 -2.44 4.40 -14.67
C GLU A 84 -3.41 3.92 -15.75
N ALA A 85 -3.69 4.81 -16.71
CA ALA A 85 -4.67 4.54 -17.76
C ALA A 85 -4.31 3.31 -18.60
N SER A 86 -3.02 3.10 -18.88
CA SER A 86 -2.53 1.96 -19.63
C SER A 86 -2.82 0.63 -18.93
N SER A 87 -2.64 0.56 -17.61
CA SER A 87 -2.98 -0.62 -16.81
C SER A 87 -4.49 -0.79 -16.63
N MET A 88 -5.21 0.29 -16.33
CA MET A 88 -6.66 0.23 -16.14
C MET A 88 -7.41 -0.25 -17.39
N LYS A 89 -6.94 0.14 -18.59
CA LYS A 89 -7.50 -0.34 -19.85
C LYS A 89 -7.27 -1.84 -20.09
N LEU A 90 -6.22 -2.44 -19.51
CA LEU A 90 -5.96 -3.88 -19.64
C LEU A 90 -6.89 -4.72 -18.76
N ILE A 91 -7.32 -4.17 -17.63
CA ILE A 91 -8.07 -4.91 -16.59
C ILE A 91 -9.55 -4.49 -16.52
N SER A 92 -10.05 -3.74 -17.50
CA SER A 92 -11.43 -3.24 -17.50
C SER A 92 -12.14 -3.51 -18.82
N GLY A 93 -13.45 -3.67 -18.74
CA GLY A 93 -14.37 -3.80 -19.85
C GLY A 93 -15.75 -3.32 -19.43
N PHE A 94 -16.51 -2.69 -20.34
CA PHE A 94 -17.90 -2.35 -20.04
C PHE A 94 -18.73 -3.63 -19.93
N HIS A 95 -19.68 -3.66 -18.99
CA HIS A 95 -20.53 -4.84 -18.79
C HIS A 95 -21.29 -5.23 -20.07
N GLN A 96 -21.76 -4.25 -20.85
CA GLN A 96 -22.45 -4.48 -22.11
C GLN A 96 -21.52 -4.93 -23.25
N ASP A 97 -20.22 -4.66 -23.14
CA ASP A 97 -19.21 -4.97 -24.14
C ASP A 97 -17.82 -5.00 -23.49
N ILE A 98 -17.40 -6.18 -23.04
CA ILE A 98 -16.16 -6.37 -22.29
C ILE A 98 -14.91 -6.03 -23.11
N THR A 99 -15.03 -5.91 -24.43
CA THR A 99 -13.90 -5.53 -25.30
C THR A 99 -13.63 -4.03 -25.28
N LYS A 100 -14.56 -3.23 -24.76
CA LYS A 100 -14.40 -1.77 -24.60
C LYS A 100 -13.86 -1.46 -23.21
N PRO A 101 -12.59 -1.04 -23.08
CA PRO A 101 -12.03 -0.66 -21.79
C PRO A 101 -12.55 0.71 -21.34
N LEU A 102 -12.23 1.07 -20.10
CA LEU A 102 -12.50 2.42 -19.59
C LEU A 102 -11.85 3.50 -20.47
N SER A 103 -12.56 4.61 -20.66
CA SER A 103 -12.04 5.75 -21.41
C SER A 103 -10.93 6.48 -20.64
N ASP A 104 -10.12 7.25 -21.37
CA ASP A 104 -9.08 8.09 -20.75
C ASP A 104 -9.65 9.10 -19.77
N ASP A 105 -10.85 9.62 -20.02
CA ASP A 105 -11.49 10.60 -19.14
C ASP A 105 -11.93 9.99 -17.81
N VAL A 106 -12.39 8.72 -17.82
CA VAL A 106 -12.67 7.98 -16.57
C VAL A 106 -11.36 7.72 -15.82
N CYS A 107 -10.30 7.29 -16.51
CA CYS A 107 -9.00 7.03 -15.88
C CYS A 107 -8.41 8.31 -15.25
N LYS A 108 -8.45 9.45 -15.96
CA LYS A 108 -8.05 10.76 -15.42
C LYS A 108 -8.88 11.15 -14.20
N SER A 109 -10.19 10.89 -14.24
CA SER A 109 -11.08 11.16 -13.12
C SER A 109 -10.71 10.32 -11.89
N LEU A 110 -10.44 9.02 -12.04
CA LEU A 110 -9.97 8.14 -10.97
C LEU A 110 -8.64 8.64 -10.37
N LYS A 111 -7.67 9.02 -11.21
CA LYS A 111 -6.39 9.58 -10.77
C LYS A 111 -6.58 10.88 -9.99
N ARG A 112 -7.49 11.77 -10.41
CA ARG A 112 -7.84 12.99 -9.65
C ARG A 112 -8.53 12.67 -8.33
N TRP A 113 -9.42 11.68 -8.30
CA TRP A 113 -10.10 11.24 -7.09
C TRP A 113 -9.13 10.71 -6.04
N ARG A 114 -8.00 10.12 -6.43
CA ARG A 114 -6.92 9.69 -5.51
C ARG A 114 -6.45 10.82 -4.58
N CYS A 115 -6.33 12.03 -5.11
CA CYS A 115 -5.88 13.20 -4.35
C CYS A 115 -6.99 13.88 -3.55
N SER A 116 -8.26 13.51 -3.77
CA SER A 116 -9.40 14.13 -3.10
C SER A 116 -9.42 13.78 -1.61
N PHE A 117 -9.46 14.81 -0.76
CA PHE A 117 -9.40 14.72 0.70
C PHE A 117 -8.15 13.98 1.24
N SER A 118 -7.10 13.82 0.44
CA SER A 118 -5.89 13.07 0.82
C SER A 118 -5.22 13.64 2.07
N ALA A 119 -5.14 14.97 2.19
CA ALA A 119 -4.60 15.64 3.36
C ALA A 119 -5.46 15.42 4.62
N LEU A 120 -6.79 15.42 4.47
CA LEU A 120 -7.70 15.18 5.59
C LEU A 120 -7.60 13.73 6.08
N LYS A 121 -7.55 12.76 5.15
CA LYS A 121 -7.34 11.34 5.46
C LYS A 121 -5.99 11.13 6.17
N LEU A 122 -4.92 11.76 5.66
CA LEU A 122 -3.60 11.69 6.28
C LEU A 122 -3.60 12.28 7.69
N LYS A 123 -4.29 13.40 7.94
CA LYS A 123 -4.45 13.95 9.31
C LYS A 123 -5.16 12.96 10.23
N GLN A 124 -6.20 12.29 9.74
CA GLN A 124 -6.91 11.28 10.51
C GLN A 124 -6.01 10.07 10.83
N GLU A 125 -5.23 9.58 9.85
CA GLU A 125 -4.25 8.51 10.09
C GLU A 125 -3.17 8.94 11.10
N ILE A 126 -2.65 10.17 11.00
CA ILE A 126 -1.69 10.72 11.97
C ILE A 126 -2.30 10.77 13.38
N LEU A 127 -3.58 11.16 13.52
CA LEU A 127 -4.28 11.14 14.81
C LEU A 127 -4.27 9.73 15.41
N TYR A 128 -4.56 8.70 14.60
CA TYR A 128 -4.52 7.32 15.06
C TYR A 128 -3.10 6.86 15.41
N CYS A 129 -2.10 7.23 14.61
CA CYS A 129 -0.70 6.89 14.90
C CYS A 129 -0.23 7.52 16.22
N LEU A 130 -0.53 8.80 16.44
CA LEU A 130 -0.18 9.47 17.70
C LEU A 130 -0.87 8.83 18.89
N PHE A 131 -2.16 8.52 18.75
CA PHE A 131 -2.92 7.83 19.79
C PHE A 131 -2.31 6.45 20.10
N ASP A 132 -2.06 5.62 19.08
CA ASP A 132 -1.44 4.30 19.17
C ASP A 132 -0.07 4.34 19.87
N GLN A 133 0.80 5.29 19.48
CA GLN A 133 2.13 5.41 20.09
C GLN A 133 2.04 5.80 21.57
N ILE A 134 1.13 6.71 21.96
CA ILE A 134 1.02 7.16 23.34
C ILE A 134 0.47 6.06 24.25
N ILE A 135 -0.57 5.34 23.82
CA ILE A 135 -1.16 4.27 24.66
C ILE A 135 -0.18 3.10 24.89
N HIS A 136 0.76 2.85 23.97
CA HIS A 136 1.75 1.77 24.09
C HIS A 136 3.09 2.21 24.70
N SER A 137 3.30 3.51 24.93
CA SER A 137 4.53 4.05 25.55
C SER A 137 4.32 4.63 26.95
N THR A 138 3.06 4.72 27.41
CA THR A 138 2.70 5.36 28.68
C THR A 138 1.79 4.45 29.51
N GLU A 139 2.03 4.37 30.81
CA GLU A 139 1.17 3.62 31.74
C GLU A 139 -0.07 4.44 32.16
N ASN A 140 -1.17 3.75 32.48
CA ASN A 140 -2.40 4.33 33.06
C ASN A 140 -3.02 5.49 32.24
N VAL A 141 -3.00 5.39 30.91
CA VAL A 141 -3.53 6.42 30.02
C VAL A 141 -5.07 6.52 30.11
N ASP A 142 -5.59 7.73 30.37
CA ASP A 142 -7.00 8.04 30.10
C ASP A 142 -7.21 8.09 28.58
N ILE A 143 -7.64 6.97 28.01
CA ILE A 143 -7.87 6.78 26.58
C ILE A 143 -8.85 7.83 26.01
N ILE A 144 -9.93 8.13 26.73
CA ILE A 144 -10.96 9.07 26.26
C ILE A 144 -10.39 10.50 26.32
N GLY A 145 -9.75 10.84 27.44
CA GLY A 145 -9.08 12.13 27.63
C GLY A 145 -7.99 12.37 26.59
N LEU A 146 -7.18 11.35 26.28
CA LEU A 146 -6.14 11.42 25.26
C LEU A 146 -6.71 11.74 23.89
N PHE A 147 -7.76 11.02 23.46
CA PHE A 147 -8.35 11.28 22.14
C PHE A 147 -8.97 12.68 22.07
N LYS A 148 -9.67 13.13 23.13
CA LYS A 148 -10.21 14.49 23.25
C LYS A 148 -9.12 15.56 23.22
N HIS A 149 -7.93 15.24 23.72
CA HIS A 149 -6.78 16.13 23.69
C HIS A 149 -6.12 16.22 22.31
N LEU A 150 -5.94 15.08 21.63
CA LEU A 150 -5.27 15.01 20.34
C LEU A 150 -6.14 15.49 19.18
N HIS A 151 -7.44 15.13 19.17
CA HIS A 151 -8.33 15.44 18.05
C HIS A 151 -8.35 16.92 17.64
N PRO A 152 -8.59 17.90 18.54
CA PRO A 152 -8.60 19.30 18.14
C PRO A 152 -7.24 19.82 17.66
N LYS A 153 -6.13 19.19 18.05
CA LYS A 153 -4.78 19.56 17.59
C LYS A 153 -4.50 19.08 16.16
N VAL A 154 -4.99 17.89 15.80
CA VAL A 154 -4.72 17.25 14.50
C VAL A 154 -5.84 17.58 13.50
N MET A 155 -7.09 17.41 13.90
CA MET A 155 -8.30 17.59 13.07
C MET A 155 -8.85 19.02 13.17
N LEU A 156 -7.96 20.02 13.03
CA LEU A 156 -8.31 21.44 13.09
C LEU A 156 -9.53 21.78 12.22
N GLY A 157 -10.51 22.48 12.81
CA GLY A 157 -11.73 22.90 12.13
C GLY A 157 -12.82 21.82 12.05
N LEU A 158 -12.56 20.60 12.54
CA LEU A 158 -13.54 19.53 12.63
C LEU A 158 -13.79 19.20 14.11
N PRO A 159 -14.95 19.55 14.68
CA PRO A 159 -15.25 19.26 16.07
C PRO A 159 -15.56 17.77 16.28
N MET A 160 -15.27 17.26 17.47
CA MET A 160 -15.77 15.94 17.89
C MET A 160 -17.28 16.03 18.15
N LEU A 161 -18.00 14.96 17.83
CA LEU A 161 -19.41 14.85 18.19
C LEU A 161 -19.54 14.55 19.69
N GLU A 162 -20.32 15.36 20.40
CA GLU A 162 -20.60 15.14 21.82
C GLU A 162 -21.27 13.77 22.07
N GLY A 163 -20.97 13.17 23.22
CA GLY A 163 -21.50 11.86 23.60
C GLY A 163 -20.85 10.67 22.88
N THR A 164 -19.93 10.89 21.95
CA THR A 164 -19.19 9.80 21.28
C THR A 164 -17.90 9.44 22.00
N ASN A 165 -17.45 8.19 21.80
CA ASN A 165 -16.14 7.71 22.23
C ASN A 165 -15.37 7.11 21.04
N PRO A 166 -14.74 7.94 20.19
CA PRO A 166 -14.00 7.44 19.02
C PRO A 166 -12.83 6.52 19.38
N ALA A 167 -12.31 6.61 20.62
CA ALA A 167 -11.25 5.73 21.07
C ALA A 167 -11.68 4.27 21.22
N SER A 168 -12.98 4.01 21.40
CA SER A 168 -13.56 2.66 21.38
C SER A 168 -13.82 2.12 19.97
N SER A 169 -13.54 2.90 18.93
CA SER A 169 -13.76 2.53 17.52
C SER A 169 -12.48 2.66 16.71
N PHE A 170 -11.37 2.19 17.28
CA PHE A 170 -10.09 2.19 16.59
C PHE A 170 -10.21 1.43 15.26
N PRO A 171 -9.61 1.93 14.16
CA PRO A 171 -9.80 1.34 12.85
C PRO A 171 -9.44 -0.14 12.85
N SER A 172 -10.21 -0.98 12.16
CA SER A 172 -9.90 -2.41 12.04
C SER A 172 -8.54 -2.67 11.40
N SER A 173 -8.04 -1.72 10.60
CA SER A 173 -6.70 -1.76 10.01
C SER A 173 -5.56 -1.65 11.03
N ALA A 174 -5.86 -1.28 12.28
CA ALA A 174 -4.90 -1.22 13.37
C ALA A 174 -4.84 -2.50 14.21
N ILE A 175 -5.78 -3.44 14.02
CA ILE A 175 -5.80 -4.71 14.75
C ILE A 175 -4.60 -5.55 14.29
N GLY A 176 -3.76 -6.01 15.22
CA GLY A 176 -2.51 -6.72 14.91
C GLY A 176 -1.35 -5.81 14.49
N CYS A 177 -1.53 -4.49 14.57
CA CYS A 177 -0.51 -3.46 14.34
C CYS A 177 -0.30 -2.63 15.62
N GLU A 178 -0.39 -3.26 16.79
CA GLU A 178 -0.22 -2.61 18.09
C GLU A 178 1.16 -1.94 18.16
N ALA A 179 1.20 -0.66 18.51
CA ALA A 179 2.40 0.18 18.51
C ALA A 179 3.08 0.34 17.12
N ALA A 180 2.42 -0.09 16.05
CA ALA A 180 2.94 -0.09 14.69
C ALA A 180 2.00 0.61 13.70
N CYS A 181 0.95 1.33 14.15
CA CYS A 181 0.00 1.97 13.22
C CYS A 181 0.66 2.98 12.26
N TYR A 182 1.80 3.55 12.66
CA TYR A 182 2.59 4.46 11.82
C TYR A 182 3.17 3.77 10.58
N SER A 183 3.33 2.43 10.60
CA SER A 183 3.90 1.63 9.51
C SER A 183 3.18 1.89 8.20
N HIS A 184 1.86 2.06 8.23
CA HIS A 184 1.08 2.32 7.03
C HIS A 184 1.52 3.61 6.32
N ILE A 185 1.63 4.72 7.06
CA ILE A 185 2.10 6.01 6.50
C ILE A 185 3.57 5.88 6.07
N TRP A 186 4.39 5.23 6.90
CA TRP A 186 5.80 5.00 6.64
C TRP A 186 6.03 4.24 5.33
N SER A 187 5.27 3.17 5.10
CA SER A 187 5.33 2.42 3.85
C SER A 187 4.83 3.25 2.66
N GLN A 188 3.81 4.10 2.84
CA GLN A 188 3.33 4.98 1.76
C GLN A 188 4.41 5.96 1.32
N VAL A 189 5.24 6.43 2.25
CA VAL A 189 6.36 7.32 1.95
C VAL A 189 7.34 6.66 0.99
N PHE A 190 7.81 5.45 1.33
CA PHE A 190 8.75 4.73 0.47
C PHE A 190 8.13 4.26 -0.83
N ALA A 191 6.87 3.81 -0.80
CA ALA A 191 6.16 3.39 -2.00
C ALA A 191 6.01 4.55 -3.00
N ALA A 192 5.72 5.77 -2.52
CA ALA A 192 5.67 6.96 -3.36
C ALA A 192 7.02 7.28 -3.99
N ASP A 193 8.12 7.19 -3.23
CA ASP A 193 9.46 7.47 -3.74
C ASP A 193 9.93 6.44 -4.78
N ILE A 194 9.69 5.16 -4.50
CA ILE A 194 9.95 4.05 -5.45
C ILE A 194 9.18 4.27 -6.74
N TYR A 195 7.88 4.50 -6.65
CA TYR A 195 7.05 4.69 -7.83
C TYR A 195 7.49 5.90 -8.63
N ALA A 196 7.63 7.06 -7.99
CA ALA A 196 8.03 8.30 -8.64
C ALA A 196 9.41 8.20 -9.30
N SER A 197 10.37 7.54 -8.66
CA SER A 197 11.76 7.49 -9.13
C SER A 197 12.05 6.39 -10.14
N LYS A 198 11.27 5.29 -10.15
CA LYS A 198 11.60 4.09 -10.95
C LYS A 198 10.53 3.71 -11.95
N PHE A 199 9.26 3.99 -11.68
CA PHE A 199 8.14 3.46 -12.46
C PHE A 199 7.27 4.52 -13.12
N SER A 200 7.33 5.78 -12.69
CA SER A 200 6.43 6.85 -13.17
C SER A 200 6.52 7.11 -14.68
N ASP A 201 7.71 6.97 -15.27
CA ASP A 201 7.92 7.17 -16.71
C ASP A 201 7.39 6.01 -17.56
N ASP A 202 7.59 4.77 -17.10
CA ASP A 202 7.15 3.55 -17.78
C ASP A 202 6.89 2.42 -16.78
N ILE A 203 5.61 2.22 -16.44
CA ILE A 203 5.17 1.18 -15.51
C ILE A 203 5.33 -0.25 -16.06
N PHE A 204 5.60 -0.43 -17.35
CA PHE A 204 5.79 -1.74 -17.97
C PHE A 204 7.27 -2.03 -18.28
N ASN A 205 8.19 -1.20 -17.79
CA ASN A 205 9.61 -1.42 -17.97
C ASN A 205 10.05 -2.73 -17.27
N GLN A 206 10.26 -3.78 -18.07
CA GLN A 206 10.61 -5.10 -17.57
C GLN A 206 11.96 -5.11 -16.84
N HIS A 207 12.92 -4.30 -17.29
CA HIS A 207 14.24 -4.21 -16.63
C HIS A 207 14.09 -3.66 -15.21
N THR A 208 13.36 -2.55 -15.03
CA THR A 208 13.06 -1.99 -13.70
C THR A 208 12.27 -2.98 -12.84
N GLY A 209 11.26 -3.64 -13.42
CA GLY A 209 10.49 -4.67 -12.71
C GLY A 209 11.34 -5.84 -12.21
N MET A 210 12.29 -6.31 -13.03
CA MET A 210 13.24 -7.35 -12.64
C MET A 210 14.23 -6.87 -11.57
N GLN A 211 14.67 -5.61 -11.63
CA GLN A 211 15.48 -5.03 -10.56
C GLN A 211 14.69 -4.96 -9.24
N PHE A 212 13.43 -4.51 -9.26
CA PHE A 212 12.57 -4.47 -8.08
C PHE A 212 12.37 -5.87 -7.48
N ARG A 213 12.07 -6.86 -8.33
CA ARG A 213 11.99 -8.27 -7.93
C ARG A 213 13.27 -8.75 -7.25
N ASN A 214 14.43 -8.53 -7.86
CA ASN A 214 15.69 -9.12 -7.38
C ASN A 214 16.28 -8.37 -6.18
N LYS A 215 16.12 -7.04 -6.14
CA LYS A 215 16.72 -6.19 -5.10
C LYS A 215 15.79 -5.95 -3.91
N VAL A 216 14.48 -5.91 -4.10
CA VAL A 216 13.52 -5.59 -3.03
C VAL A 216 12.76 -6.82 -2.55
N LEU A 217 12.22 -7.63 -3.47
CA LEU A 217 11.34 -8.76 -3.10
C LEU A 217 12.10 -10.05 -2.76
N ALA A 218 13.11 -10.38 -3.56
CA ALA A 218 13.84 -11.64 -3.43
C ALA A 218 14.61 -11.81 -2.12
N PRO A 219 15.23 -10.76 -1.54
CA PRO A 219 15.94 -10.91 -0.27
C PRO A 219 15.04 -11.31 0.90
N GLY A 220 13.74 -11.02 0.85
CA GLY A 220 12.86 -11.23 1.99
C GLY A 220 13.37 -10.51 3.23
N GLY A 221 13.27 -11.17 4.39
CA GLY A 221 13.72 -10.61 5.67
C GLY A 221 15.22 -10.81 5.94
N SER A 222 16.01 -11.16 4.92
CA SER A 222 17.44 -11.49 5.11
C SER A 222 18.37 -10.27 5.11
N LYS A 223 17.83 -9.08 4.87
CA LYS A 223 18.55 -7.80 4.81
C LYS A 223 17.68 -6.69 5.39
N GLU A 224 18.34 -5.65 5.88
CA GLU A 224 17.68 -4.48 6.44
C GLU A 224 16.89 -3.72 5.36
N PRO A 225 15.63 -3.32 5.62
CA PRO A 225 14.79 -2.59 4.67
C PRO A 225 15.47 -1.38 4.02
N ILE A 226 16.14 -0.54 4.82
CA ILE A 226 16.75 0.69 4.32
C ILE A 226 17.89 0.42 3.33
N GLU A 227 18.64 -0.67 3.52
CA GLU A 227 19.71 -1.08 2.61
C GLU A 227 19.13 -1.54 1.27
N LEU A 228 18.06 -2.35 1.32
CA LEU A 228 17.36 -2.84 0.12
C LEU A 228 16.81 -1.68 -0.71
N LEU A 229 16.12 -0.75 -0.05
CA LEU A 229 15.53 0.42 -0.69
C LEU A 229 16.61 1.34 -1.27
N SER A 230 17.69 1.56 -0.54
CA SER A 230 18.78 2.43 -0.99
C SER A 230 19.53 1.84 -2.19
N ASP A 231 19.79 0.53 -2.20
CA ASP A 231 20.41 -0.16 -3.34
C ASP A 231 19.49 -0.16 -4.59
N PHE A 232 18.18 -0.29 -4.40
CA PHE A 232 17.24 -0.22 -5.52
C PHE A 232 17.09 1.20 -6.07
N LEU A 233 16.98 2.20 -5.19
CA LEU A 233 16.86 3.61 -5.56
C LEU A 233 18.17 4.17 -6.13
N GLY A 234 19.32 3.69 -5.66
CA GLY A 234 20.65 4.25 -5.93
C GLY A 234 21.01 5.45 -5.05
N ARG A 235 20.19 5.71 -4.02
CA ARG A 235 20.30 6.78 -3.03
C ARG A 235 19.42 6.42 -1.82
N GLU A 236 19.59 7.10 -0.70
CA GLU A 236 18.64 6.97 0.40
C GLU A 236 17.21 7.41 -0.05
N PRO A 237 16.16 6.78 0.50
CA PRO A 237 14.80 7.18 0.19
C PRO A 237 14.47 8.59 0.68
N SER A 238 13.53 9.24 0.02
CA SER A 238 13.12 10.62 0.31
C SER A 238 11.61 10.73 0.51
N VAL A 239 11.21 11.60 1.43
CA VAL A 239 9.79 11.92 1.68
C VAL A 239 9.16 12.79 0.59
N GLN A 240 9.96 13.39 -0.28
CA GLN A 240 9.50 14.44 -1.21
C GLN A 240 8.38 13.96 -2.13
N ALA A 241 8.53 12.78 -2.75
CA ALA A 241 7.51 12.21 -3.64
C ALA A 241 6.16 12.00 -2.93
N PHE A 242 6.19 11.61 -1.66
CA PHE A 242 4.99 11.48 -0.85
C PHE A 242 4.33 12.84 -0.61
N VAL A 243 5.10 13.84 -0.17
CA VAL A 243 4.58 15.22 0.05
C VAL A 243 3.97 15.78 -1.23
N ASP A 244 4.67 15.67 -2.36
CA ASP A 244 4.20 16.14 -3.65
C ASP A 244 2.88 15.47 -4.04
N SER A 245 2.75 14.15 -3.82
CA SER A 245 1.52 13.40 -4.11
C SER A 245 0.31 13.86 -3.29
N LYS A 246 0.53 14.41 -2.08
CA LYS A 246 -0.54 14.94 -1.21
C LYS A 246 -0.80 16.42 -1.48
N ALA A 247 0.17 17.16 -2.02
CA ALA A 247 0.11 18.59 -2.28
C ALA A 247 -0.42 18.97 -3.68
N GLN A 248 -0.57 18.01 -4.61
CA GLN A 248 -1.06 18.30 -5.96
C GLN A 248 -2.41 19.05 -5.92
N PRO A 249 -2.46 20.30 -6.42
CA PRO A 249 -3.70 21.05 -6.44
C PRO A 249 -4.69 20.39 -7.40
N LEU A 250 -5.97 20.35 -7.01
CA LEU A 250 -7.09 19.87 -7.84
C LEU A 250 -7.30 20.69 -9.15
N ASN A 251 -6.40 21.60 -9.50
CA ASN A 251 -6.61 22.70 -10.43
C ASN A 251 -6.32 22.41 -11.91
N ASN A 252 -6.06 21.15 -12.30
CA ASN A 252 -6.13 20.78 -13.72
C ASN A 252 -7.58 20.54 -14.21
N SER A 253 -8.56 21.27 -13.66
CA SER A 253 -9.87 21.42 -14.30
C SER A 253 -9.85 22.62 -15.23
N SER A 254 -9.41 22.40 -16.47
CA SER A 254 -9.88 23.20 -17.59
C SER A 254 -11.41 23.11 -17.64
N SER A 255 -12.05 24.27 -17.44
CA SER A 255 -13.43 24.63 -17.78
C SER A 255 -14.55 23.68 -17.31
N PHE A 256 -15.16 24.00 -16.16
CA PHE A 256 -16.62 24.08 -16.13
C PHE A 256 -17.02 25.48 -16.60
N ARG A 257 -17.31 25.60 -17.88
CA ARG A 257 -18.20 26.60 -18.47
C ARG A 257 -19.16 25.85 -19.38
#